data_AF-A0A6J0IN51-F1
#
_entry.id   AF-A0A6J0IN51-F1
#
_cell.length_a   1.000
_cell.length_b   1.000
_cell.length_c   1.000
_cell.angle_alpha   90.00
_cell.angle_beta   90.00
_cell.angle_gamma   90.00
#
_symmetry.space_group_name_H-M   'P 1'
#
loop_
_entity.id
_entity.type
_entity.pdbx_description
1 polymer ?
#
loop_
_entity_poly.entity_id
_entity_poly.type
_entity_poly.pdbx_seq_one_letter_code
_entity_poly.pdbx_strand_id
1 'polypeptide(L)'
;MAALAMERSILRSSRNILDGRILQPTYLRPRRRGRDRATLAADTEHRHQAQTPSTATTTAQEMLPATSKLCAAISYRHLRNMTGLRRQAAVAISQELSRLACRSPGPSSWIHQVRRRSSLLSSRLEEKPFSEMEMSYIKQGEEALQKSLRILEDQDGWKTETVAGNGDKVLSKVLPDVGKVFRLEVVVDQPLDSVYGELVDNMEQMGDWNPNVKEVKILEKIGKDTVITHEKAAPTPGNIVGPRDFVSVRCSKRRGSTCVLAGMSTMYGAMPEQEGFVRAENGPTCMVLRPLPGSPSRTRLTWLLSIDLKGWLPKTIINQVLSQTQVDFAKHLRQRLARPVTC
;
A
#
# COMPACT_ATOMS: atom_id res chain seq x y z
N MET A 1 -13.80 24.62 -32.01
CA MET A 1 -12.83 24.54 -33.13
C MET A 1 -11.40 25.00 -32.77
N ALA A 2 -10.99 24.95 -31.48
CA ALA A 2 -9.60 25.21 -31.07
C ALA A 2 -8.90 23.98 -30.46
N ALA A 3 -9.63 22.90 -30.13
CA ALA A 3 -9.04 21.68 -29.56
C ALA A 3 -8.46 20.72 -30.62
N LEU A 4 -8.90 20.81 -31.89
CA LEU A 4 -8.44 19.92 -32.98
C LEU A 4 -7.13 20.37 -33.65
N ALA A 5 -6.63 21.57 -33.35
CA ALA A 5 -5.37 22.07 -33.90
C ALA A 5 -4.14 21.62 -33.08
N MET A 6 -4.33 21.26 -31.81
CA MET A 6 -3.23 20.88 -30.91
C MET A 6 -2.83 19.41 -31.05
N GLU A 7 -3.78 18.52 -31.38
CA GLU A 7 -3.49 17.09 -31.61
C GLU A 7 -2.71 16.82 -32.91
N ARG A 8 -2.85 17.65 -33.94
CA ARG A 8 -2.12 17.48 -35.20
C ARG A 8 -0.65 17.91 -35.14
N SER A 9 -0.27 18.75 -34.16
CA SER A 9 1.12 19.17 -33.96
C SER A 9 1.96 18.12 -33.21
N ILE A 10 1.33 17.33 -32.34
CA ILE A 10 2.00 16.29 -31.55
C ILE A 10 2.25 15.03 -32.41
N LEU A 11 1.31 14.69 -33.31
CA LEU A 11 1.44 13.53 -34.21
C LEU A 11 2.47 13.71 -35.35
N ARG A 12 2.93 14.94 -35.66
CA ARG A 12 4.02 15.17 -36.62
C ARG A 12 5.41 15.09 -35.99
N SER A 13 5.54 15.27 -34.67
CA SER A 13 6.84 15.19 -33.99
C SER A 13 7.28 13.75 -33.70
N SER A 14 6.36 12.79 -33.69
CA SER A 14 6.66 11.38 -33.38
C SER A 14 6.94 10.50 -34.61
N ARG A 15 6.93 11.08 -35.82
CA ARG A 15 7.25 10.37 -37.08
C ARG A 15 8.70 10.54 -37.57
N ASN A 16 9.51 11.36 -36.90
CA ASN A 16 10.91 11.62 -37.28
C ASN A 16 11.96 10.95 -36.35
N ILE A 17 11.55 9.98 -35.51
CA ILE A 17 12.48 9.25 -34.63
C ILE A 17 12.29 7.74 -34.80
N LEU A 18 12.30 7.27 -36.05
CA LEU A 18 12.33 5.86 -36.41
C LEU A 18 12.89 5.72 -37.84
N ASP A 19 14.12 6.19 -38.05
CA ASP A 19 14.97 5.73 -39.15
C ASP A 19 16.43 6.07 -38.83
N GLY A 20 17.26 5.06 -38.59
CA GLY A 20 18.67 5.25 -38.24
C GLY A 20 19.39 3.92 -37.99
N ARG A 21 19.87 3.31 -39.07
CA ARG A 21 20.59 2.02 -39.10
C ARG A 21 22.00 2.11 -38.48
N ILE A 22 22.30 1.08 -37.69
CA ILE A 22 23.57 0.33 -37.47
C ILE A 22 24.85 0.88 -38.14
N LEU A 23 25.89 1.15 -37.33
CA LEU A 23 27.31 0.85 -37.64
C LEU A 23 28.10 0.51 -36.34
N GLN A 24 29.03 -0.44 -36.44
CA GLN A 24 29.80 -1.12 -35.38
C GLN A 24 30.91 -0.26 -34.70
N PRO A 25 31.42 -0.64 -33.51
CA PRO A 25 32.59 -0.01 -32.90
C PRO A 25 33.89 -0.82 -33.08
N THR A 26 34.92 -0.16 -33.62
CA THR A 26 36.31 -0.64 -33.62
C THR A 26 37.06 -0.20 -32.36
N TYR A 27 37.93 -1.11 -31.91
CA TYR A 27 38.91 -1.02 -30.82
C TYR A 27 39.75 0.26 -30.78
N LEU A 28 40.10 0.72 -29.56
CA LEU A 28 41.46 1.06 -29.10
C LEU A 28 41.48 1.44 -27.60
N ARG A 29 42.42 0.86 -26.86
CA ARG A 29 42.85 1.16 -25.47
C ARG A 29 44.38 1.44 -25.54
N PRO A 30 45.08 1.86 -24.47
CA PRO A 30 44.86 2.96 -23.53
C PRO A 30 46.16 3.81 -23.32
N ARG A 31 46.12 4.91 -22.56
CA ARG A 31 47.33 5.46 -21.92
C ARG A 31 47.06 5.97 -20.50
N ARG A 32 48.02 5.65 -19.62
CA ARG A 32 48.06 5.80 -18.15
C ARG A 32 48.59 7.17 -17.68
N ARG A 33 48.45 7.37 -16.34
CA ARG A 33 49.10 8.33 -15.40
C ARG A 33 48.26 9.60 -15.18
N GLY A 34 48.14 10.14 -13.97
CA GLY A 34 48.80 9.88 -12.70
C GLY A 34 48.10 10.65 -11.56
N ARG A 35 48.47 10.27 -10.34
CA ARG A 35 48.07 10.74 -9.01
C ARG A 35 48.53 12.20 -8.79
N ASP A 36 47.79 13.02 -8.03
CA ASP A 36 48.29 13.71 -6.82
C ASP A 36 47.31 14.72 -6.18
N ARG A 37 47.58 14.94 -4.88
CA ARG A 37 46.83 15.60 -3.80
C ARG A 37 47.12 17.11 -3.67
N ALA A 38 46.20 17.79 -2.95
CA ALA A 38 46.39 18.98 -2.06
C ALA A 38 46.77 20.31 -2.75
N THR A 39 46.27 21.50 -2.39
CA THR A 39 46.41 22.27 -1.14
C THR A 39 45.60 23.58 -1.35
N LEU A 40 44.62 23.99 -0.54
CA LEU A 40 44.65 24.92 0.61
C LEU A 40 45.14 26.37 0.33
N ALA A 41 44.35 27.34 0.85
CA ALA A 41 44.61 28.77 1.11
C ALA A 41 44.61 29.72 -0.13
N ALA A 42 44.22 30.99 -0.06
CA ALA A 42 43.54 31.87 0.90
C ALA A 42 43.35 33.24 0.18
N ASP A 43 42.56 34.10 0.82
CA ASP A 43 42.57 35.57 0.76
C ASP A 43 41.96 36.33 -0.42
N THR A 44 41.43 37.55 -0.28
CA THR A 44 40.70 38.33 0.76
C THR A 44 40.38 39.68 0.07
N GLU A 45 39.20 40.28 0.33
CA GLU A 45 38.83 41.72 0.18
C GLU A 45 38.86 42.41 -1.22
N HIS A 46 38.13 43.49 -1.55
CA HIS A 46 37.34 44.50 -0.84
C HIS A 46 36.52 45.28 -1.91
N ARG A 47 35.28 45.74 -1.63
CA ARG A 47 34.89 47.16 -1.82
C ARG A 47 33.48 47.51 -1.32
N HIS A 48 33.43 48.58 -0.54
CA HIS A 48 32.27 49.32 -0.05
C HIS A 48 31.58 50.15 -1.14
N GLN A 49 30.27 50.38 -0.97
CA GLN A 49 29.68 51.73 -1.07
C GLN A 49 28.33 51.80 -0.35
N ALA A 50 28.14 52.90 0.37
CA ALA A 50 26.93 53.27 1.11
C ALA A 50 26.34 54.55 0.50
N GLN A 51 25.01 54.67 0.46
CA GLN A 51 24.27 55.92 0.71
C GLN A 51 22.74 55.67 0.77
N THR A 52 22.10 56.38 1.70
CA THR A 52 20.69 56.40 2.17
C THR A 52 19.90 57.56 1.50
N PRO A 53 18.68 57.96 1.93
CA PRO A 53 17.40 57.25 2.11
C PRO A 53 16.20 57.96 1.41
N SER A 54 15.03 57.32 1.26
CA SER A 54 13.74 58.07 1.14
C SER A 54 12.53 57.30 1.69
N THR A 55 11.94 57.89 2.73
CA THR A 55 10.50 57.97 3.11
C THR A 55 9.55 56.78 2.98
N ALA A 56 8.95 56.49 4.13
CA ALA A 56 7.91 55.54 4.49
C ALA A 56 6.60 55.57 3.66
N THR A 57 5.97 54.40 3.53
CA THR A 57 4.53 54.24 3.76
C THR A 57 4.27 52.89 4.40
N THR A 58 3.65 52.93 5.58
CA THR A 58 3.45 51.84 6.53
C THR A 58 2.20 51.02 6.20
N THR A 59 2.31 49.70 6.13
CA THR A 59 1.18 48.77 6.40
C THR A 59 1.63 47.76 7.44
N ALA A 60 0.99 47.81 8.60
CA ALA A 60 1.33 47.04 9.80
C ALA A 60 1.10 45.54 9.59
N GLN A 61 2.19 44.79 9.45
CA GLN A 61 2.20 43.35 9.61
C GLN A 61 3.43 42.99 10.45
N GLU A 62 3.21 42.10 11.42
CA GLU A 62 4.20 41.47 12.30
C GLU A 62 4.79 42.37 13.42
N MET A 63 4.33 42.14 14.65
CA MET A 63 5.18 42.11 15.85
C MET A 63 4.41 41.41 16.98
N LEU A 64 4.63 40.10 17.13
CA LEU A 64 4.33 39.40 18.38
C LEU A 64 5.43 39.75 19.40
N PRO A 65 5.11 40.21 20.62
CA PRO A 65 6.12 40.62 21.60
C PRO A 65 7.04 39.44 21.97
N ALA A 66 8.36 39.68 22.02
CA ALA A 66 9.38 38.68 22.35
C ALA A 66 9.18 37.98 23.71
N THR A 67 8.36 38.55 24.60
CA THR A 67 7.94 37.95 25.87
C THR A 67 7.04 36.72 25.69
N SER A 68 6.23 36.67 24.62
CA SER A 68 5.36 35.52 24.32
C SER A 68 6.12 34.27 23.88
N LYS A 69 7.25 34.43 23.18
CA LYS A 69 8.13 33.33 22.74
C LYS A 69 8.96 32.76 23.90
N LEU A 70 9.36 33.59 24.86
CA LEU A 70 10.13 33.15 26.02
C LEU A 70 9.28 32.31 26.99
N CYS A 71 8.04 32.72 27.28
CA CYS A 71 7.14 31.96 28.16
C CYS A 71 6.78 30.58 27.57
N ALA A 72 6.59 30.47 26.25
CA ALA A 72 6.32 29.19 25.61
C ALA A 72 7.51 28.24 25.64
N ALA A 73 8.74 28.75 25.45
CA ALA A 73 9.96 27.94 25.42
C ALA A 73 10.37 27.42 26.82
N ILE A 74 10.20 28.21 27.88
CA ILE A 74 10.57 27.83 29.25
C ILE A 74 9.56 26.81 29.82
N SER A 75 8.28 26.95 29.49
CA SER A 75 7.24 25.96 29.82
C SER A 75 7.43 24.64 29.06
N TYR A 76 7.83 24.68 27.79
CA TYR A 76 8.05 23.47 26.98
C TYR A 76 9.22 22.61 27.50
N ARG A 77 10.29 23.23 28.00
CA ARG A 77 11.46 22.51 28.54
C ARG A 77 11.15 21.82 29.87
N HIS A 78 10.30 22.42 30.72
CA HIS A 78 9.89 21.83 32.00
C HIS A 78 8.79 20.77 31.87
N LEU A 79 7.91 20.86 30.86
CA LEU A 79 6.85 19.87 30.64
C LEU A 79 7.38 18.51 30.12
N ARG A 80 8.60 18.47 29.58
CA ARG A 80 9.23 17.25 29.03
C ARG A 80 9.80 16.32 30.11
N ASN A 81 10.10 16.84 31.31
CA ASN A 81 10.74 16.08 32.39
C ASN A 81 9.81 15.68 33.55
N MET A 82 8.51 15.97 33.47
CA MET A 82 7.55 15.73 34.56
C MET A 82 6.62 14.56 34.24
N THR A 83 7.09 13.33 34.42
CA THR A 83 6.28 12.11 34.21
C THR A 83 5.25 11.89 35.34
N GLY A 84 5.52 12.37 36.55
CA GLY A 84 4.63 12.19 37.72
C GLY A 84 3.42 13.14 37.78
N LEU A 85 3.57 14.39 37.31
CA LEU A 85 2.54 15.44 37.47
C LEU A 85 1.51 15.52 36.33
N ARG A 86 1.72 14.80 35.23
CA ARG A 86 0.81 14.81 34.06
C ARG A 86 -0.57 14.23 34.38
N ARG A 87 -0.63 13.14 35.15
CA ARG A 87 -1.91 12.51 35.53
C ARG A 87 -2.68 13.37 36.52
N GLN A 88 -2.03 13.91 37.54
CA GLN A 88 -2.68 14.78 38.53
C GLN A 88 -3.17 16.10 37.91
N ALA A 89 -2.38 16.72 37.03
CA ALA A 89 -2.81 17.92 36.31
C ALA A 89 -3.97 17.63 35.35
N ALA A 90 -3.95 16.50 34.62
CA ALA A 90 -5.05 16.10 33.74
C ALA A 90 -6.34 15.81 34.52
N VAL A 91 -6.23 15.16 35.69
CA VAL A 91 -7.37 14.89 36.59
C VAL A 91 -7.92 16.17 37.19
N ALA A 92 -7.07 17.10 37.62
CA ALA A 92 -7.49 18.40 38.15
C ALA A 92 -8.20 19.25 37.08
N ILE A 93 -7.68 19.26 35.85
CA ILE A 93 -8.32 19.93 34.71
C ILE A 93 -9.67 19.26 34.38
N SER A 94 -9.75 17.93 34.40
CA SER A 94 -10.99 17.18 34.17
C SER A 94 -12.05 17.46 35.25
N GLN A 95 -11.64 17.52 36.52
CA GLN A 95 -12.52 17.86 37.63
C GLN A 95 -13.05 19.29 37.54
N GLU A 96 -12.22 20.24 37.12
CA GLU A 96 -12.64 21.64 37.00
C GLU A 96 -13.55 21.86 35.77
N LEU A 97 -13.29 21.16 34.66
CA LEU A 97 -14.20 21.11 33.50
C LEU A 97 -15.56 20.47 33.87
N SER A 98 -15.55 19.45 34.72
CA SER A 98 -16.76 18.79 35.22
C SER A 98 -17.57 19.70 36.16
N ARG A 99 -16.89 20.50 36.99
CA ARG A 99 -17.54 21.52 37.85
C ARG A 99 -18.18 22.64 37.04
N LEU A 100 -17.54 23.07 35.95
CA LEU A 100 -18.05 24.13 35.07
C LEU A 100 -19.23 23.65 34.21
N ALA A 101 -19.33 22.35 33.90
CA ALA A 101 -20.47 21.75 33.22
C ALA A 101 -21.78 21.79 34.04
N CYS A 102 -21.70 21.88 35.36
CA CYS A 102 -22.87 21.94 36.25
C CYS A 102 -23.46 23.35 36.47
N ARG A 103 -22.90 24.41 35.86
CA ARG A 103 -23.26 25.81 36.18
C ARG A 103 -23.78 26.69 35.04
N SER A 104 -24.17 26.17 33.87
CA SER A 104 -24.92 26.98 32.89
C SER A 104 -25.79 26.18 31.92
N PRO A 105 -26.88 26.78 31.39
CA PRO A 105 -27.82 26.12 30.50
C PRO A 105 -27.40 26.23 29.02
N GLY A 106 -27.46 25.11 28.29
CA GLY A 106 -27.58 25.09 26.83
C GLY A 106 -26.32 24.66 26.03
N PRO A 107 -26.35 23.51 25.32
CA PRO A 107 -25.22 22.99 24.56
C PRO A 107 -25.32 23.34 23.07
N SER A 108 -24.59 24.35 22.59
CA SER A 108 -24.42 24.51 21.13
C SER A 108 -23.14 25.24 20.71
N SER A 109 -22.59 26.16 21.50
CA SER A 109 -21.37 26.90 21.11
C SER A 109 -20.06 26.17 21.46
N TRP A 110 -20.01 25.52 22.63
CA TRP A 110 -18.75 24.97 23.17
C TRP A 110 -18.26 23.70 22.44
N ILE A 111 -19.19 22.88 21.93
CA ILE A 111 -18.87 21.62 21.22
C ILE A 111 -18.09 21.90 19.92
N HIS A 112 -18.36 23.02 19.24
CA HIS A 112 -17.61 23.41 18.05
C HIS A 112 -16.19 23.91 18.38
N GLN A 113 -16.00 24.55 19.53
CA GLN A 113 -14.70 25.10 19.93
C GLN A 113 -13.77 24.01 20.48
N VAL A 114 -14.31 23.02 21.21
CA VAL A 114 -13.57 21.82 21.61
C VAL A 114 -13.24 20.95 20.39
N ARG A 115 -14.16 20.79 19.43
CA ARG A 115 -13.90 20.02 18.20
C ARG A 115 -12.81 20.66 17.32
N ARG A 116 -12.74 22.00 17.23
CA ARG A 116 -11.63 22.72 16.54
C ARG A 116 -10.30 22.66 17.29
N ARG A 117 -10.28 22.59 18.63
CA ARG A 117 -9.02 22.44 19.39
C ARG A 117 -8.56 20.99 19.49
N SER A 118 -9.48 20.03 19.35
CA SER A 118 -9.17 18.60 19.27
C SER A 118 -8.49 18.23 17.95
N SER A 119 -8.79 18.93 16.84
CA SER A 119 -8.15 18.68 15.54
C SER A 119 -6.68 19.06 15.49
N LEU A 120 -6.21 19.95 16.38
CA LEU A 120 -4.80 20.32 16.50
C LEU A 120 -4.00 19.43 17.47
N LEU A 121 -4.70 18.70 18.36
CA LEU A 121 -4.10 17.72 19.26
C LEU A 121 -4.13 16.30 18.70
N SER A 122 -5.00 16.02 17.72
CA SER A 122 -5.06 14.72 17.04
C SER A 122 -4.04 14.55 15.91
N SER A 123 -3.30 15.59 15.55
CA SER A 123 -2.36 15.58 14.41
C SER A 123 -0.89 15.37 14.79
N ARG A 124 -0.61 14.86 16.01
CA ARG A 124 0.72 14.41 16.40
C ARG A 124 0.65 13.13 17.22
N LEU A 125 -0.01 12.11 16.67
CA LEU A 125 0.58 10.78 16.82
C LEU A 125 1.94 10.91 16.14
N GLU A 126 3.00 11.01 16.92
CA GLU A 126 4.34 10.73 16.41
C GLU A 126 4.28 9.29 15.88
N GLU A 127 3.92 9.13 14.61
CA GLU A 127 4.21 7.90 13.89
C GLU A 127 5.72 7.78 14.00
N LYS A 128 6.17 6.82 14.82
CA LYS A 128 7.59 6.47 14.88
C LYS A 128 8.04 6.29 13.43
N PRO A 129 9.14 6.93 13.01
CA PRO A 129 9.65 6.69 11.67
C PRO A 129 9.87 5.18 11.54
N PHE A 130 9.30 4.60 10.49
CA PHE A 130 9.50 3.19 10.16
C PHE A 130 11.00 2.92 10.05
N SER A 131 11.43 1.77 10.57
CA SER A 131 12.77 1.25 10.35
C SER A 131 13.04 1.05 8.84
N GLU A 132 14.31 0.96 8.47
CA GLU A 132 14.70 0.68 7.08
C GLU A 132 14.09 -0.64 6.56
N MET A 133 13.97 -1.64 7.44
CA MET A 133 13.34 -2.92 7.12
C MET A 133 11.84 -2.77 6.89
N GLU A 134 11.13 -2.06 7.78
CA GLU A 134 9.70 -1.76 7.60
C GLU A 134 9.42 -0.98 6.31
N MET A 135 10.27 0.01 6.00
CA MET A 135 10.19 0.78 4.75
C MET A 135 10.40 -0.09 3.51
N SER A 136 11.28 -1.09 3.59
CA SER A 136 11.48 -2.08 2.52
C SER A 136 10.21 -2.89 2.28
N TYR A 137 9.54 -3.37 3.34
CA TYR A 137 8.28 -4.11 3.21
C TYR A 137 7.14 -3.24 2.65
N ILE A 138 7.02 -1.99 3.12
CA ILE A 138 6.05 -1.03 2.57
C ILE A 138 6.28 -0.86 1.06
N LYS A 139 7.53 -0.64 0.63
CA LYS A 139 7.89 -0.48 -0.78
C LYS A 139 7.54 -1.71 -1.61
N GLN A 140 7.82 -2.92 -1.10
CA GLN A 140 7.45 -4.16 -1.78
C GLN A 140 5.92 -4.29 -1.94
N GLY A 141 5.15 -3.95 -0.90
CA GLY A 141 3.69 -3.92 -0.97
C GLY A 141 3.15 -2.96 -2.03
N GLU A 142 3.72 -1.75 -2.11
CA GLU A 142 3.38 -0.76 -3.15
C GLU A 142 3.80 -1.20 -4.56
N GLU A 143 4.96 -1.83 -4.69
CA GLU A 143 5.43 -2.38 -5.95
C GLU A 143 4.50 -3.50 -6.44
N ALA A 144 4.04 -4.38 -5.54
CA ALA A 144 3.07 -5.43 -5.85
C ALA A 144 1.76 -4.83 -6.36
N LEU A 145 1.28 -3.79 -5.67
CA LEU A 145 0.07 -3.07 -6.06
C LEU A 145 0.21 -2.45 -7.46
N GLN A 146 1.29 -1.72 -7.72
CA GLN A 146 1.49 -1.08 -9.02
C GLN A 146 1.65 -2.08 -10.16
N LYS A 147 2.48 -3.12 -9.98
CA LYS A 147 2.71 -4.14 -11.02
C LYS A 147 1.43 -4.92 -11.33
N SER A 148 0.71 -5.37 -10.30
CA SER A 148 -0.52 -6.13 -10.49
C SER A 148 -1.63 -5.32 -11.16
N LEU A 149 -1.79 -4.04 -10.80
CA LEU A 149 -2.75 -3.16 -11.47
C LEU A 149 -2.40 -2.92 -12.94
N ARG A 150 -1.11 -2.70 -13.27
CA ARG A 150 -0.67 -2.57 -14.68
C ARG A 150 -0.99 -3.83 -15.51
N ILE A 151 -0.79 -5.01 -14.93
CA ILE A 151 -1.14 -6.28 -15.59
C ILE A 151 -2.65 -6.36 -15.84
N LEU A 152 -3.47 -5.91 -14.89
CA LEU A 152 -4.92 -5.90 -15.03
C LEU A 152 -5.45 -4.83 -15.98
N GLU A 153 -4.74 -3.71 -16.15
CA GLU A 153 -5.09 -2.61 -17.07
C GLU A 153 -4.94 -3.04 -18.53
N ASP A 154 -3.90 -3.82 -18.84
CA ASP A 154 -3.69 -4.41 -20.16
C ASP A 154 -4.73 -5.50 -20.46
N GLN A 155 -5.74 -5.13 -21.27
CA GLN A 155 -6.83 -6.03 -21.64
C GLN A 155 -6.48 -7.00 -22.77
N ASP A 156 -5.34 -6.85 -23.43
CA ASP A 156 -5.00 -7.63 -24.61
C ASP A 156 -4.32 -8.95 -24.22
N GLY A 157 -4.50 -9.99 -25.03
CA GLY A 157 -3.77 -11.26 -24.91
C GLY A 157 -4.20 -12.17 -23.75
N TRP A 158 -5.30 -11.88 -23.06
CA TRP A 158 -5.90 -12.81 -22.11
C TRP A 158 -6.60 -13.97 -22.82
N LYS A 159 -6.33 -15.20 -22.39
CA LYS A 159 -6.95 -16.44 -22.89
C LYS A 159 -7.91 -16.99 -21.86
N THR A 160 -9.09 -17.44 -22.26
CA THR A 160 -10.04 -18.08 -21.34
C THR A 160 -9.59 -19.49 -21.00
N GLU A 161 -9.42 -19.78 -19.71
CA GLU A 161 -9.12 -21.12 -19.20
C GLU A 161 -10.41 -21.85 -18.79
N THR A 162 -11.36 -21.14 -18.19
CA THR A 162 -12.62 -21.73 -17.71
C THR A 162 -13.74 -20.69 -17.66
N VAL A 163 -14.96 -21.11 -17.98
CA VAL A 163 -16.20 -20.35 -17.72
C VAL A 163 -17.15 -21.26 -16.96
N ALA A 164 -17.52 -20.89 -15.74
CA ALA A 164 -18.47 -21.66 -14.95
C ALA A 164 -19.92 -21.30 -15.33
N GLY A 165 -20.87 -22.20 -15.03
CA GLY A 165 -22.28 -22.00 -15.38
C GLY A 165 -22.96 -20.80 -14.70
N ASN A 166 -22.38 -20.30 -13.60
CA ASN A 166 -22.82 -19.07 -12.91
C ASN A 166 -22.23 -17.78 -13.52
N GLY A 167 -21.43 -17.88 -14.59
CA GLY A 167 -20.79 -16.76 -15.26
C GLY A 167 -19.39 -16.40 -14.77
N ASP A 168 -18.84 -17.11 -13.77
CA ASP A 168 -17.45 -16.90 -13.33
C ASP A 168 -16.47 -17.26 -14.43
N LYS A 169 -15.40 -16.46 -14.56
CA LYS A 169 -14.39 -16.67 -15.59
C LYS A 169 -13.00 -16.74 -14.98
N VAL A 170 -12.21 -17.69 -15.44
CA VAL A 170 -10.76 -17.71 -15.22
C VAL A 170 -10.09 -17.50 -16.57
N LEU A 171 -9.24 -16.48 -16.63
CA LEU A 171 -8.40 -16.17 -17.78
C LEU A 171 -6.93 -16.39 -17.41
N SER A 172 -6.08 -16.50 -18.42
CA SER A 172 -4.63 -16.53 -18.24
C SER A 172 -3.91 -15.67 -19.26
N LYS A 173 -2.69 -15.27 -18.90
CA LYS A 173 -1.77 -14.53 -19.78
C LYS A 173 -0.35 -14.91 -19.44
N VAL A 174 0.52 -15.01 -20.45
CA VAL A 174 1.96 -15.23 -20.25
C VAL A 174 2.66 -13.89 -20.38
N LEU A 175 3.34 -13.48 -19.33
CA LEU A 175 4.11 -12.24 -19.26
C LEU A 175 5.61 -12.53 -19.35
N PRO A 176 6.41 -11.71 -20.05
CA PRO A 176 7.85 -11.95 -20.23
C PRO A 176 8.63 -12.13 -18.92
N ASP A 177 8.38 -11.27 -17.93
CA ASP A 177 9.19 -11.22 -16.70
C ASP A 177 8.55 -11.97 -15.51
N VAL A 178 7.30 -12.40 -15.64
CA VAL A 178 6.53 -13.01 -14.54
C VAL A 178 6.13 -14.46 -14.85
N GLY A 179 5.99 -14.82 -16.14
CA GLY A 179 5.46 -16.11 -16.55
C GLY A 179 3.93 -16.11 -16.68
N LYS A 180 3.31 -17.28 -16.51
CA LYS A 180 1.85 -17.42 -16.67
C LYS A 180 1.13 -16.93 -15.42
N VAL A 181 0.25 -15.94 -15.59
CA VAL A 181 -0.65 -15.42 -14.55
C VAL A 181 -2.08 -15.82 -14.84
N PHE A 182 -2.91 -15.87 -13.79
CA PHE A 182 -4.33 -16.20 -13.86
C PHE A 182 -5.16 -15.03 -13.35
N ARG A 183 -6.32 -14.79 -13.98
CA ARG A 183 -7.26 -13.72 -13.62
C ARG A 183 -8.64 -14.32 -13.44
N LEU A 184 -9.12 -14.31 -12.21
CA LEU A 184 -10.50 -14.65 -11.87
C LEU A 184 -11.37 -13.39 -11.96
N GLU A 185 -12.55 -13.53 -12.58
CA GLU A 185 -13.59 -12.51 -12.62
C GLU A 185 -14.90 -13.09 -12.10
N VAL A 186 -15.39 -12.54 -10.99
CA VAL A 186 -16.63 -12.99 -10.36
C VAL A 186 -17.46 -11.82 -9.84
N VAL A 187 -18.75 -12.06 -9.73
CA VAL A 187 -19.68 -11.20 -8.99
C VAL A 187 -20.15 -11.95 -7.76
N VAL A 188 -20.03 -11.29 -6.61
CA VAL A 188 -20.49 -11.76 -5.30
C VAL A 188 -21.71 -10.95 -4.90
N ASP A 189 -22.77 -11.63 -4.47
CA ASP A 189 -24.05 -11.02 -4.10
C ASP A 189 -24.03 -10.45 -2.67
N GLN A 190 -22.98 -9.68 -2.37
CA GLN A 190 -22.71 -9.06 -1.07
C GLN A 190 -22.10 -7.67 -1.25
N PRO A 191 -22.37 -6.73 -0.31
CA PRO A 191 -21.77 -5.42 -0.31
C PRO A 191 -20.23 -5.47 -0.19
N LEU A 192 -19.56 -4.45 -0.72
CA LEU A 192 -18.10 -4.40 -0.75
C LEU A 192 -17.48 -4.51 0.64
N ASP A 193 -18.02 -3.81 1.63
CA ASP A 193 -17.45 -3.80 2.98
C ASP A 193 -17.55 -5.20 3.64
N SER A 194 -18.58 -6.00 3.32
CA SER A 194 -18.69 -7.39 3.78
C SER A 194 -17.64 -8.30 3.15
N VAL A 195 -17.42 -8.16 1.83
CA VAL A 195 -16.37 -8.91 1.12
C VAL A 195 -14.99 -8.50 1.60
N TYR A 196 -14.76 -7.20 1.82
CA TYR A 196 -13.50 -6.67 2.34
C TYR A 196 -13.25 -7.18 3.77
N GLY A 197 -14.24 -7.11 4.66
CA GLY A 197 -14.11 -7.61 6.03
C GLY A 197 -13.69 -9.08 6.08
N GLU A 198 -14.28 -9.92 5.24
CA GLU A 198 -13.93 -11.34 5.21
C GLU A 198 -12.54 -11.61 4.62
N LEU A 199 -12.11 -10.86 3.62
CA LEU A 199 -10.82 -11.09 2.94
C LEU A 199 -9.63 -10.39 3.61
N VAL A 200 -9.87 -9.34 4.38
CA VAL A 200 -8.82 -8.49 4.96
C VAL A 200 -8.86 -8.55 6.48
N ASP A 201 -9.99 -8.16 7.07
CA ASP A 201 -10.08 -8.01 8.52
C ASP A 201 -10.07 -9.38 9.20
N ASN A 202 -10.70 -10.37 8.57
CA ASN A 202 -10.79 -11.77 9.03
C ASN A 202 -9.87 -12.73 8.26
N MET A 203 -8.73 -12.27 7.74
CA MET A 203 -7.88 -13.11 6.88
C MET A 203 -7.31 -14.34 7.60
N GLU A 204 -7.08 -14.27 8.91
CA GLU A 204 -6.58 -15.42 9.71
C GLU A 204 -7.62 -16.53 9.84
N GLN A 205 -8.91 -16.22 9.69
CA GLN A 205 -10.02 -17.19 9.68
C GLN A 205 -10.27 -17.80 8.29
N MET A 206 -9.47 -17.45 7.26
CA MET A 206 -9.69 -17.96 5.90
C MET A 206 -9.68 -19.50 5.83
N GLY A 207 -8.86 -20.16 6.66
CA GLY A 207 -8.80 -21.63 6.72
C GLY A 207 -10.07 -22.30 7.25
N ASP A 208 -10.94 -21.56 7.96
CA ASP A 208 -12.18 -22.11 8.53
C ASP A 208 -13.23 -22.40 7.45
N TRP A 209 -13.13 -21.71 6.30
CA TRP A 209 -14.12 -21.79 5.23
C TRP A 209 -13.53 -22.08 3.85
N ASN A 210 -12.22 -21.92 3.65
CA ASN A 210 -11.54 -22.23 2.40
C ASN A 210 -10.69 -23.50 2.55
N PRO A 211 -11.15 -24.66 2.03
CA PRO A 211 -10.43 -25.93 2.14
C PRO A 211 -9.03 -25.94 1.49
N ASN A 212 -8.73 -24.99 0.61
CA ASN A 212 -7.41 -24.88 -0.02
C ASN A 212 -6.36 -24.22 0.89
N VAL A 213 -6.79 -23.63 2.01
CA VAL A 213 -5.94 -22.92 2.97
C VAL A 213 -6.02 -23.63 4.31
N LYS A 214 -4.87 -24.05 4.84
CA LYS A 214 -4.81 -24.71 6.15
C LYS A 214 -4.73 -23.70 7.28
N GLU A 215 -3.92 -22.67 7.12
CA GLU A 215 -3.63 -21.68 8.16
C GLU A 215 -3.13 -20.39 7.52
N VAL A 216 -3.59 -19.25 8.02
CA VAL A 216 -3.03 -17.93 7.72
C VAL A 216 -2.67 -17.28 9.05
N LYS A 217 -1.43 -16.79 9.17
CA LYS A 217 -0.95 -16.04 10.34
C LYS A 217 -0.41 -14.70 9.91
N ILE A 218 -0.81 -13.65 10.61
CA ILE A 218 -0.19 -12.33 10.49
C ILE A 218 1.06 -12.34 11.36
N LEU A 219 2.23 -12.26 10.72
CA LEU A 219 3.52 -12.21 11.39
C LEU A 219 3.81 -10.81 11.93
N GLU A 220 3.47 -9.79 11.14
CA GLU A 220 3.73 -8.40 11.49
C GLU A 220 2.74 -7.46 10.79
N LYS A 221 2.34 -6.39 11.48
CA LYS A 221 1.56 -5.29 10.91
C LYS A 221 2.43 -4.04 10.89
N ILE A 222 2.59 -3.44 9.72
CA ILE A 222 3.46 -2.29 9.49
C ILE A 222 2.60 -1.12 9.02
N GLY A 223 2.46 -0.12 9.90
CA GLY A 223 1.56 1.00 9.65
C GLY A 223 0.11 0.55 9.51
N LYS A 224 -0.63 1.18 8.60
CA LYS A 224 -2.07 0.95 8.42
C LYS A 224 -2.39 -0.13 7.38
N ASP A 225 -1.60 -0.18 6.31
CA ASP A 225 -2.00 -0.86 5.07
C ASP A 225 -1.18 -2.12 4.79
N THR A 226 -0.01 -2.26 5.44
CA THR A 226 0.97 -3.31 5.13
C THR A 226 0.98 -4.38 6.22
N VAL A 227 0.91 -5.64 5.81
CA VAL A 227 1.02 -6.79 6.71
C VAL A 227 1.94 -7.85 6.10
N ILE A 228 2.66 -8.57 6.95
CA ILE A 228 3.43 -9.74 6.57
C ILE A 228 2.66 -10.96 7.04
N THR A 229 2.45 -11.92 6.14
CA THR A 229 1.66 -13.12 6.44
C THR A 229 2.45 -14.39 6.14
N HIS A 230 2.25 -15.41 6.97
CA HIS A 230 2.58 -16.79 6.68
C HIS A 230 1.30 -17.56 6.35
N GLU A 231 1.25 -18.16 5.18
CA GLU A 231 0.10 -18.93 4.70
C GLU A 231 0.54 -20.36 4.39
N LYS A 232 -0.16 -21.34 4.95
CA LYS A 232 0.04 -22.76 4.63
C LYS A 232 -1.11 -23.23 3.75
N ALA A 233 -0.77 -23.70 2.55
CA ALA A 233 -1.76 -24.33 1.70
C ALA A 233 -2.16 -25.69 2.27
N ALA A 234 -3.43 -26.05 2.11
CA ALA A 234 -3.89 -27.39 2.39
C ALA A 234 -3.39 -28.36 1.29
N PRO A 235 -3.33 -29.67 1.58
CA PRO A 235 -3.03 -30.67 0.56
C PRO A 235 -4.02 -30.60 -0.60
N THR A 236 -3.52 -30.71 -1.83
CA THR A 236 -4.39 -30.82 -3.00
C THR A 236 -5.11 -32.17 -3.03
N PRO A 237 -6.30 -32.27 -3.64
CA PRO A 237 -6.98 -33.56 -3.82
C PRO A 237 -6.06 -34.60 -4.45
N GLY A 238 -6.01 -35.81 -3.86
CA GLY A 238 -5.13 -36.88 -4.32
C GLY A 238 -3.64 -36.64 -4.05
N ASN A 239 -3.27 -35.60 -3.28
CA ASN A 239 -1.89 -35.23 -2.95
C ASN A 239 -0.97 -35.05 -4.17
N ILE A 240 -1.54 -34.60 -5.29
CA ILE A 240 -0.82 -34.40 -6.57
C ILE A 240 0.28 -33.35 -6.42
N VAL A 241 -0.01 -32.29 -5.65
CA VAL A 241 0.93 -31.26 -5.24
C VAL A 241 1.16 -31.39 -3.75
N GLY A 242 2.39 -31.71 -3.36
CA GLY A 242 2.81 -31.76 -1.95
C GLY A 242 2.65 -30.42 -1.20
N PRO A 243 2.83 -30.39 0.12
CA PRO A 243 2.55 -29.21 0.95
C PRO A 243 3.40 -27.99 0.59
N ARG A 244 2.76 -26.83 0.45
CA ARG A 244 3.39 -25.52 0.20
C ARG A 244 3.08 -24.55 1.32
N ASP A 245 4.07 -23.74 1.68
CA ASP A 245 3.87 -22.56 2.51
C ASP A 245 4.36 -21.30 1.78
N PHE A 246 3.85 -20.14 2.22
CA PHE A 246 4.14 -18.84 1.63
C PHE A 246 4.44 -17.84 2.73
N VAL A 247 5.49 -17.05 2.54
CA VAL A 247 5.72 -15.82 3.31
C VAL A 247 5.58 -14.66 2.34
N SER A 248 4.66 -13.75 2.62
CA SER A 248 4.32 -12.67 1.69
C SER A 248 4.05 -11.37 2.42
N VAL A 249 4.43 -10.27 1.78
CA VAL A 249 3.97 -8.93 2.16
C VAL A 249 2.70 -8.62 1.40
N ARG A 250 1.70 -8.09 2.10
CA ARG A 250 0.41 -7.68 1.54
C ARG A 250 0.17 -6.20 1.85
N CYS A 251 -0.40 -5.49 0.88
CA CYS A 251 -0.74 -4.07 0.98
C CYS A 251 -2.21 -3.88 0.58
N SER A 252 -3.00 -3.33 1.49
CA SER A 252 -4.41 -3.04 1.28
C SER A 252 -4.62 -1.53 1.09
N LYS A 253 -5.12 -1.11 -0.06
CA LYS A 253 -5.40 0.30 -0.36
C LYS A 253 -6.85 0.50 -0.78
N ARG A 254 -7.47 1.57 -0.29
CA ARG A 254 -8.79 2.02 -0.72
C ARG A 254 -8.68 3.33 -1.50
N ARG A 255 -9.23 3.37 -2.70
CA ARG A 255 -9.35 4.58 -3.53
C ARG A 255 -10.82 4.78 -3.91
N GLY A 256 -11.48 5.68 -3.19
CA GLY A 256 -12.92 5.91 -3.33
C GLY A 256 -13.72 4.64 -3.03
N SER A 257 -14.50 4.17 -4.00
CA SER A 257 -15.28 2.94 -3.91
C SER A 257 -14.51 1.67 -4.31
N THR A 258 -13.23 1.76 -4.69
CA THR A 258 -12.42 0.59 -5.03
C THR A 258 -11.48 0.23 -3.89
N CYS A 259 -11.48 -1.03 -3.47
CA CYS A 259 -10.47 -1.59 -2.58
C CYS A 259 -9.55 -2.53 -3.36
N VAL A 260 -8.25 -2.47 -3.10
CA VAL A 260 -7.26 -3.34 -3.71
C VAL A 260 -6.41 -3.98 -2.62
N LEU A 261 -6.29 -5.29 -2.72
CA LEU A 261 -5.48 -6.17 -1.88
C LEU A 261 -4.34 -6.67 -2.74
N ALA A 262 -3.15 -6.12 -2.60
CA ALA A 262 -2.00 -6.55 -3.37
C ALA A 262 -1.01 -7.31 -2.48
N GLY A 263 -0.17 -8.13 -3.09
CA GLY A 263 0.92 -8.78 -2.38
C GLY A 263 1.91 -9.47 -3.30
N MET A 264 3.06 -9.79 -2.72
CA MET A 264 4.10 -10.62 -3.33
C MET A 264 4.89 -11.34 -2.23
N SER A 265 5.65 -12.36 -2.62
CA SER A 265 6.56 -13.03 -1.70
C SER A 265 7.61 -12.08 -1.13
N THR A 266 7.95 -12.31 0.12
CA THR A 266 8.98 -11.53 0.82
C THR A 266 9.81 -12.44 1.72
N MET A 267 10.98 -11.96 2.11
CA MET A 267 11.82 -12.63 3.10
C MET A 267 11.52 -12.06 4.49
N TYR A 268 11.23 -12.93 5.44
CA TYR A 268 11.00 -12.56 6.84
C TYR A 268 11.89 -13.42 7.73
N GLY A 269 12.90 -12.80 8.35
CA GLY A 269 13.96 -13.53 9.06
C GLY A 269 13.45 -14.38 10.22
N ALA A 270 12.36 -13.98 10.87
CA ALA A 270 11.75 -14.74 11.96
C ALA A 270 10.82 -15.89 11.47
N MET A 271 10.65 -16.06 10.15
CA MET A 271 9.90 -17.17 9.56
C MET A 271 10.68 -17.83 8.41
N PRO A 272 11.77 -18.57 8.72
CA PRO A 272 12.51 -19.35 7.73
C PRO A 272 11.65 -20.49 7.17
N GLU A 273 12.17 -21.19 6.15
CA GLU A 273 11.54 -22.39 5.59
C GLU A 273 11.33 -23.45 6.69
N GLN A 274 10.16 -24.09 6.68
CA GLN A 274 9.76 -25.07 7.69
C GLN A 274 9.89 -26.48 7.11
N GLU A 275 10.35 -27.43 7.92
CA GLU A 275 10.43 -28.83 7.51
C GLU A 275 9.06 -29.36 7.08
N GLY A 276 9.03 -30.16 6.01
CA GLY A 276 7.79 -30.75 5.46
C GLY A 276 7.01 -29.84 4.52
N PHE A 277 7.45 -28.60 4.30
CA PHE A 277 6.84 -27.67 3.33
C PHE A 277 7.86 -27.22 2.28
N VAL A 278 7.41 -27.08 1.03
CA VAL A 278 8.15 -26.36 0.00
C VAL A 278 7.72 -24.89 0.05
N ARG A 279 8.68 -23.97 0.23
CA ARG A 279 8.43 -22.52 0.20
C ARG A 279 8.12 -22.06 -1.22
N ALA A 280 6.83 -21.92 -1.52
CA ALA A 280 6.37 -21.38 -2.79
C ALA A 280 6.40 -19.85 -2.77
N GLU A 281 6.42 -19.26 -3.96
CA GLU A 281 6.56 -17.81 -4.13
C GLU A 281 5.38 -17.19 -4.88
N ASN A 282 4.79 -16.17 -4.28
CA ASN A 282 3.83 -15.29 -4.93
C ASN A 282 4.60 -14.25 -5.75
N GLY A 283 4.36 -14.22 -7.06
CA GLY A 283 4.65 -13.03 -7.87
C GLY A 283 3.65 -11.90 -7.56
N PRO A 284 3.64 -10.82 -8.36
CA PRO A 284 2.68 -9.73 -8.20
C PRO A 284 1.23 -10.25 -8.31
N THR A 285 0.51 -10.22 -7.19
CA THR A 285 -0.85 -10.75 -7.05
C THR A 285 -1.74 -9.64 -6.50
N CYS A 286 -2.99 -9.55 -6.96
CA CYS A 286 -3.95 -8.66 -6.30
C CYS A 286 -5.42 -9.10 -6.43
N MET A 287 -6.24 -8.71 -5.46
CA MET A 287 -7.69 -8.73 -5.55
C MET A 287 -8.22 -7.30 -5.61
N VAL A 288 -9.03 -7.01 -6.61
CA VAL A 288 -9.69 -5.72 -6.80
C VAL A 288 -11.17 -5.88 -6.53
N LEU A 289 -11.67 -5.14 -5.54
CA LEU A 289 -13.06 -5.12 -5.14
C LEU A 289 -13.70 -3.81 -5.58
N ARG A 290 -14.81 -3.89 -6.32
CA ARG A 290 -15.59 -2.74 -6.75
C ARG A 290 -17.09 -3.03 -6.60
N PRO A 291 -17.92 -2.06 -6.19
CA PRO A 291 -19.36 -2.19 -6.30
C PRO A 291 -19.74 -2.46 -7.75
N LEU A 292 -20.70 -3.36 -7.98
CA LEU A 292 -21.18 -3.63 -9.32
C LEU A 292 -21.96 -2.42 -9.84
N PRO A 293 -21.66 -1.90 -11.05
CA PRO A 293 -22.43 -0.81 -11.63
C PRO A 293 -23.93 -1.16 -11.69
N GLY A 294 -24.77 -0.27 -11.18
CA GLY A 294 -26.23 -0.47 -11.10
C GLY A 294 -26.71 -1.34 -9.94
N SER A 295 -25.82 -1.99 -9.16
CA SER A 295 -26.22 -2.82 -8.01
C SER A 295 -25.20 -2.73 -6.87
N PRO A 296 -25.22 -1.66 -6.04
CA PRO A 296 -24.23 -1.44 -4.97
C PRO A 296 -24.21 -2.51 -3.87
N SER A 297 -25.28 -3.31 -3.75
CA SER A 297 -25.37 -4.48 -2.87
C SER A 297 -24.55 -5.69 -3.37
N ARG A 298 -23.94 -5.60 -4.55
CA ARG A 298 -23.13 -6.64 -5.17
C ARG A 298 -21.73 -6.12 -5.44
N THR A 299 -20.76 -7.03 -5.36
CA THR A 299 -19.33 -6.70 -5.52
C THR A 299 -18.77 -7.47 -6.70
N ARG A 300 -18.12 -6.75 -7.62
CA ARG A 300 -17.23 -7.34 -8.62
C ARG A 300 -15.86 -7.57 -7.97
N LEU A 301 -15.44 -8.83 -7.93
CA LEU A 301 -14.13 -9.26 -7.47
C LEU A 301 -13.31 -9.71 -8.68
N THR A 302 -12.16 -9.07 -8.88
CA THR A 302 -11.15 -9.48 -9.87
C THR A 302 -9.90 -9.91 -9.13
N TRP A 303 -9.46 -11.16 -9.29
CA TRP A 303 -8.28 -11.68 -8.63
C TRP A 303 -7.20 -12.09 -9.64
N LEU A 304 -6.12 -11.30 -9.69
CA LEU A 304 -4.88 -11.64 -10.38
C LEU A 304 -4.03 -12.51 -9.47
N LEU A 305 -3.66 -13.69 -9.95
CA LEU A 305 -2.84 -14.67 -9.26
C LEU A 305 -1.58 -14.98 -10.06
N SER A 306 -0.42 -14.84 -9.42
CA SER A 306 0.89 -15.19 -9.95
C SER A 306 1.64 -16.01 -8.91
N ILE A 307 1.86 -17.30 -9.17
CA ILE A 307 2.50 -18.21 -8.22
C ILE A 307 3.54 -19.07 -8.90
N ASP A 308 4.72 -19.17 -8.29
CA ASP A 308 5.66 -20.26 -8.48
C ASP A 308 5.54 -21.27 -7.33
N LEU A 309 4.95 -22.44 -7.60
CA LEU A 309 4.79 -23.51 -6.62
C LEU A 309 6.10 -24.22 -6.27
N LYS A 310 7.17 -23.95 -7.03
CA LYS A 310 8.48 -24.61 -7.00
C LYS A 310 8.41 -26.14 -7.12
N GLY A 311 9.59 -26.74 -7.21
CA GLY A 311 9.77 -28.19 -7.31
C GLY A 311 9.55 -28.74 -8.72
N TRP A 312 9.48 -30.07 -8.81
CA TRP A 312 9.39 -30.81 -10.07
C TRP A 312 7.93 -31.14 -10.42
N LEU A 313 7.18 -30.13 -10.86
CA LEU A 313 5.78 -30.28 -11.28
C LEU A 313 5.63 -29.97 -12.78
N PRO A 314 4.95 -30.83 -13.56
CA PRO A 314 4.59 -30.51 -14.93
C PRO A 314 3.76 -29.23 -15.03
N LYS A 315 4.08 -28.34 -15.99
CA LYS A 315 3.38 -27.06 -16.18
C LYS A 315 1.87 -27.22 -16.39
N THR A 316 1.44 -28.29 -17.04
CA THR A 316 0.02 -28.60 -17.26
C THR A 316 -0.72 -28.80 -15.94
N ILE A 317 -0.12 -29.55 -15.01
CA ILE A 317 -0.67 -29.80 -13.67
C ILE A 317 -0.72 -28.49 -12.88
N ILE A 318 0.36 -27.71 -12.88
CA ILE A 318 0.39 -26.39 -12.21
C ILE A 318 -0.76 -25.51 -12.71
N ASN A 319 -0.91 -25.41 -14.04
CA ASN A 319 -1.93 -24.55 -14.63
C ASN A 319 -3.35 -24.99 -14.26
N GLN A 320 -3.62 -26.30 -14.28
CA GLN A 320 -4.92 -26.84 -13.91
C GLN A 320 -5.23 -26.58 -12.44
N VAL A 321 -4.25 -26.84 -11.55
CA VAL A 321 -4.41 -26.61 -10.11
C VAL A 321 -4.66 -25.13 -9.82
N LEU A 322 -3.87 -24.21 -10.37
CA LEU A 322 -4.04 -22.77 -10.12
C LEU A 322 -5.38 -22.24 -10.66
N SER A 323 -5.82 -22.70 -11.83
CA SER A 323 -7.13 -22.35 -12.37
C SER A 323 -8.26 -22.86 -11.47
N GLN A 324 -8.20 -24.13 -11.05
CA GLN A 324 -9.21 -24.73 -10.18
C GLN A 324 -9.26 -24.05 -8.80
N THR A 325 -8.11 -23.71 -8.21
CA THR A 325 -8.03 -22.97 -6.95
C THR A 325 -8.82 -21.66 -6.99
N GLN A 326 -8.81 -20.94 -8.12
CA GLN A 326 -9.58 -19.70 -8.26
C GLN A 326 -11.09 -19.95 -8.31
N VAL A 327 -11.52 -20.99 -9.03
CA VAL A 327 -12.93 -21.39 -9.11
C VAL A 327 -13.43 -21.83 -7.72
N ASP A 328 -12.65 -22.66 -7.03
CA ASP A 328 -12.98 -23.14 -5.70
C ASP A 328 -13.04 -21.99 -4.70
N PHE A 329 -12.07 -21.07 -4.73
CA PHE A 329 -12.10 -19.87 -3.89
C PHE A 329 -13.40 -19.08 -4.06
N ALA A 330 -13.82 -18.83 -5.31
CA ALA A 330 -15.07 -18.10 -5.58
C ALA A 330 -16.31 -18.82 -5.03
N LYS A 331 -16.34 -20.15 -5.12
CA LYS A 331 -17.41 -20.98 -4.56
C LYS A 331 -17.45 -20.88 -3.03
N HIS A 332 -16.31 -21.10 -2.37
CA HIS A 332 -16.22 -21.10 -0.92
C HIS A 332 -16.49 -19.70 -0.33
N LEU A 333 -16.02 -18.63 -0.98
CA LEU A 333 -16.28 -17.25 -0.56
C LEU A 333 -17.79 -16.94 -0.58
N ARG A 334 -18.51 -17.35 -1.64
CA ARG A 334 -19.97 -17.18 -1.69
C ARG A 334 -20.69 -17.95 -0.59
N GLN A 335 -20.28 -19.20 -0.36
CA GLN A 335 -20.87 -20.02 0.71
C GLN A 335 -20.63 -19.40 2.09
N ARG A 336 -19.43 -18.88 2.33
CA ARG A 336 -19.06 -18.19 3.57
C ARG A 336 -19.94 -16.97 3.79
N LEU A 337 -20.06 -16.10 2.80
CA LEU A 337 -20.81 -14.86 2.95
C LEU A 337 -22.34 -15.03 2.90
N ALA A 338 -22.84 -16.15 2.37
CA ALA A 338 -24.26 -16.47 2.41
C ALA A 338 -24.73 -16.95 3.79
N ARG A 339 -23.82 -17.36 4.67
CA ARG A 339 -24.18 -17.76 6.04
C ARG A 339 -24.53 -16.51 6.85
N PRO A 340 -25.69 -16.47 7.52
CA PRO A 340 -25.99 -15.39 8.45
C PRO A 340 -24.93 -15.37 9.55
N VAL A 341 -24.45 -14.18 9.92
CA VAL A 341 -23.57 -14.00 11.08
C VAL A 341 -24.39 -14.41 12.30
N THR A 342 -24.09 -15.58 12.88
CA THR A 342 -24.63 -15.96 14.17
C THR A 342 -24.00 -15.05 15.21
N CYS A 343 -24.81 -14.12 15.74
CA CYS A 343 -24.43 -13.23 16.85
C CYS A 343 -24.22 -14.00 18.15
#